data_AF-A0A4Y8DHK3-F1
#
_entry.id   AF-A0A4Y8DHK3-F1
#
_cell.length_a   1.000
_cell.length_b   1.000
_cell.length_c   1.000
_cell.angle_alpha   90.00
_cell.angle_beta   90.00
_cell.angle_gamma   90.00
#
_symmetry.space_group_name_H-M   'P 1'
#
loop_
_entity.id
_entity.type
_entity.pdbx_description
1 polymer ?
#
loop_
_entity_poly.entity_id
_entity_poly.type
_entity_poly.pdbx_seq_one_letter_code
_entity_poly.pdbx_strand_id
1 'polypeptide(L)'
;MLSFQNPLAIFSNGSLRIEEKLDHLFKSTHPSTILDLESPELKDERLSAWRDTVVDAPTPLKYKYNRNLILSGAEFSSIKEYTAALAAIMMYDKCGLLQMVLYQDGREEIRKPVRKIVGERKIKPLIELLMPWVPQLYTSLFTENDLIDPKTLRIMCGAVAAVVNNLEMPEIEAECVGPQKIHKSLTRLMMDLGEAMVRCEGVDTYLATSLFLFLTAEEIYSHLKESDQIAFRSIVTAFLKNYVASLLPVESIGSQTYNIKLTKLAKVTG
;
A
#
# COMPACT_ATOMS: atom_id res chain seq x y z
N MET A 1 -15.91 -24.53 -0.07
CA MET A 1 -14.49 -24.86 0.20
C MET A 1 -13.87 -25.30 -1.13
N LEU A 2 -13.18 -24.41 -1.83
CA LEU A 2 -12.42 -24.78 -3.03
C LEU A 2 -11.01 -25.10 -2.55
N SER A 3 -10.61 -26.37 -2.61
CA SER A 3 -9.23 -26.78 -2.37
C SER A 3 -8.35 -26.11 -3.42
N PHE A 4 -7.36 -25.32 -3.01
CA PHE A 4 -6.28 -24.89 -3.90
C PHE A 4 -5.57 -26.16 -4.39
N GLN A 5 -5.87 -26.59 -5.61
CA GLN A 5 -5.12 -27.66 -6.24
C GLN A 5 -3.70 -27.16 -6.53
N ASN A 6 -2.71 -27.99 -6.20
CA ASN A 6 -1.31 -27.73 -6.50
C ASN A 6 -1.19 -27.37 -8.00
N PRO A 7 -0.63 -26.20 -8.36
CA PRO A 7 -0.48 -25.78 -9.75
C PRO A 7 0.22 -26.83 -10.61
N LEU A 8 1.20 -27.54 -10.06
CA LEU A 8 1.90 -28.63 -10.75
C LEU A 8 0.98 -29.80 -11.09
N ALA A 9 -0.01 -30.10 -10.23
CA ALA A 9 -1.01 -31.13 -10.51
C ALA A 9 -1.99 -30.69 -11.60
N ILE A 10 -2.31 -29.40 -11.70
CA ILE A 10 -3.15 -28.86 -12.79
C ILE A 10 -2.41 -28.93 -14.11
N PHE A 11 -1.14 -28.53 -14.16
CA PHE A 11 -0.32 -28.63 -15.37
C PHE A 11 -0.08 -30.08 -15.78
N SER A 12 0.17 -30.98 -14.81
CA SER A 12 0.34 -32.40 -15.08
C SER A 12 -0.95 -33.06 -15.57
N ASN A 13 -2.11 -32.68 -15.07
CA ASN A 13 -3.40 -33.20 -15.55
C ASN A 13 -3.83 -32.58 -16.88
N GLY A 14 -3.31 -31.39 -17.21
CA GLY A 14 -3.57 -30.70 -18.46
C GLY A 14 -2.55 -31.00 -19.56
N SER A 15 -1.48 -31.74 -19.28
CA SER A 15 -0.32 -31.85 -20.19
C SER A 15 -0.71 -32.42 -21.55
N LEU A 16 -1.47 -33.51 -21.58
CA LEU A 16 -1.96 -34.12 -22.83
C LEU A 16 -2.80 -33.14 -23.65
N ARG A 17 -3.66 -32.35 -23.00
CA ARG A 17 -4.53 -31.38 -23.67
C ARG A 17 -3.75 -30.17 -24.19
N ILE A 18 -2.66 -29.81 -23.51
CA ILE A 18 -1.71 -28.78 -23.94
C ILE A 18 -0.90 -29.29 -25.13
N GLU A 19 -0.37 -30.52 -25.06
CA GLU A 19 0.38 -31.18 -26.15
C GLU A 19 -0.48 -31.34 -27.40
N GLU A 20 -1.72 -31.84 -27.30
CA GLU A 20 -2.66 -31.95 -28.43
C GLU A 20 -2.96 -30.58 -29.07
N LYS A 21 -3.06 -29.53 -28.25
CA LYS A 21 -3.32 -28.17 -28.74
C LYS A 21 -2.08 -27.59 -29.43
N LEU A 22 -0.89 -27.86 -28.90
CA LEU A 22 0.39 -27.49 -29.52
C LEU A 22 0.53 -28.21 -30.86
N ASP A 23 0.33 -29.53 -30.92
CA ASP A 23 0.35 -30.31 -32.16
C ASP A 23 -0.65 -29.78 -33.20
N HIS A 24 -1.84 -29.36 -32.77
CA HIS A 24 -2.82 -28.73 -33.66
C HIS A 24 -2.34 -27.38 -34.20
N LEU A 25 -1.61 -26.59 -33.41
CA LEU A 25 -1.04 -25.31 -33.82
C LEU A 25 0.20 -25.48 -34.71
N PHE A 26 0.96 -26.56 -34.54
CA PHE A 26 2.15 -26.88 -35.34
C PHE A 26 1.83 -27.63 -36.65
N LYS A 27 0.56 -28.00 -36.90
CA LYS A 27 0.13 -28.52 -38.21
C LYS A 27 0.13 -27.40 -39.25
N SER A 28 0.77 -27.65 -40.40
CA SER A 28 1.08 -26.69 -41.48
C SER A 28 -0.11 -26.03 -42.20
N THR A 29 -1.35 -26.30 -41.75
CA THR A 29 -2.59 -25.76 -42.32
C THR A 29 -3.36 -24.84 -41.36
N HIS A 30 -2.87 -24.64 -40.13
CA HIS A 30 -3.52 -23.72 -39.20
C HIS A 30 -3.23 -22.26 -39.59
N PRO A 31 -4.22 -21.35 -39.60
CA PRO A 31 -4.03 -19.94 -40.01
C PRO A 31 -3.23 -19.09 -39.01
N SER A 32 -2.60 -19.71 -38.01
CA SER A 32 -1.87 -19.01 -36.95
C SER A 32 -0.38 -19.19 -37.17
N THR A 33 0.34 -18.08 -37.30
CA THR A 33 1.80 -18.07 -37.32
C THR A 33 2.30 -18.12 -35.89
N ILE A 34 2.95 -19.23 -35.49
CA ILE A 34 3.71 -19.25 -34.24
C ILE A 34 4.92 -18.34 -34.47
N LEU A 35 5.04 -17.29 -33.65
CA LEU A 35 6.24 -16.47 -33.63
C LEU A 35 7.34 -17.35 -33.07
N ASP A 36 8.33 -17.68 -33.90
CA ASP A 36 9.58 -18.28 -33.45
C ASP A 36 10.28 -17.23 -32.61
N LEU A 37 9.96 -17.21 -31.32
CA LEU A 37 10.74 -16.50 -30.33
C LEU A 37 12.03 -17.28 -30.26
N GLU A 38 13.03 -16.88 -31.08
CA GLU A 38 14.42 -17.32 -30.93
C GLU A 38 14.65 -17.47 -29.43
N SER A 39 14.91 -18.68 -28.96
CA SER A 39 15.09 -18.97 -27.54
C SER A 39 16.01 -17.90 -27.02
N PRO A 40 15.52 -16.92 -26.24
CA PRO A 40 16.39 -15.86 -25.80
C PRO A 40 17.28 -16.57 -24.82
N GLU A 41 18.49 -16.94 -25.25
CA GLU A 41 19.56 -17.33 -24.37
C GLU A 41 19.74 -16.12 -23.46
N LEU A 42 19.08 -16.17 -22.31
CA LEU A 42 19.25 -15.25 -21.22
C LEU A 42 20.68 -15.50 -20.77
N LYS A 43 21.63 -14.82 -21.43
CA LYS A 43 23.03 -14.80 -21.05
C LYS A 43 23.08 -14.65 -19.53
N ASP A 44 23.91 -15.46 -18.86
CA ASP A 44 23.90 -15.57 -17.40
C ASP A 44 23.95 -14.21 -16.68
N GLU A 45 24.60 -13.20 -17.28
CA GLU A 45 24.60 -11.82 -16.79
C GLU A 45 23.23 -11.12 -16.85
N ARG A 46 22.45 -11.30 -17.93
CA ARG A 46 21.09 -10.74 -18.04
C ARG A 46 20.11 -11.48 -17.14
N LEU A 47 20.27 -12.80 -16.97
CA LEU A 47 19.49 -13.58 -16.02
C LEU A 47 19.83 -13.19 -14.57
N SER A 48 21.11 -12.98 -14.27
CA SER A 48 21.57 -12.52 -12.96
C SER A 48 21.10 -11.09 -12.68
N ALA A 49 21.22 -10.17 -13.64
CA ALA A 49 20.68 -8.81 -13.49
C ALA A 49 19.16 -8.80 -13.33
N TRP A 50 18.44 -9.66 -14.07
CA TRP A 50 16.99 -9.84 -13.87
C TRP A 50 16.69 -10.44 -12.49
N ARG A 51 17.45 -11.44 -12.03
CA ARG A 51 17.32 -12.03 -10.70
C ARG A 51 17.60 -11.00 -9.60
N ASP A 52 18.65 -10.20 -9.73
CA ASP A 52 18.95 -9.11 -8.81
C ASP A 52 17.81 -8.07 -8.79
N THR A 53 17.17 -7.85 -9.94
CA THR A 53 16.08 -6.88 -10.11
C THR A 53 14.73 -7.42 -9.61
N VAL A 54 14.48 -8.72 -9.66
CA VAL A 54 13.17 -9.34 -9.41
C VAL A 54 13.13 -10.15 -8.12
N VAL A 55 14.24 -10.80 -7.76
CA VAL A 55 14.40 -11.61 -6.54
C VAL A 55 15.07 -10.80 -5.43
N ASP A 56 16.12 -10.03 -5.74
CA ASP A 56 16.82 -9.16 -4.76
C ASP A 56 16.40 -7.69 -4.83
N ALA A 57 15.24 -7.43 -5.47
CA ALA A 57 14.65 -6.11 -5.59
C ALA A 57 14.64 -5.44 -4.20
N PRO A 58 15.27 -4.27 -4.04
CA PRO A 58 15.30 -3.62 -2.74
C PRO A 58 13.87 -3.32 -2.31
N THR A 59 13.51 -3.67 -1.07
CA THR A 59 12.21 -3.30 -0.50
C THR A 59 12.06 -1.77 -0.51
N PRO A 60 10.82 -1.25 -0.52
CA PRO A 60 10.59 0.20 -0.42
C PRO A 60 11.36 0.85 0.74
N LEU A 61 11.44 0.19 1.90
CA LEU A 61 12.27 0.62 3.03
C LEU A 61 13.76 0.72 2.69
N LYS A 62 14.33 -0.27 1.98
CA LYS A 62 15.75 -0.24 1.57
C LYS A 62 16.02 0.92 0.59
N TYR A 63 15.12 1.17 -0.36
CA TYR A 63 15.23 2.34 -1.24
C TYR A 63 15.12 3.66 -0.48
N LYS A 64 14.22 3.73 0.51
CA LYS A 64 14.03 4.90 1.38
C LYS A 64 15.31 5.23 2.15
N TYR A 65 15.95 4.24 2.78
CA TYR A 65 17.20 4.44 3.51
C TYR A 65 18.38 4.80 2.61
N ASN A 66 18.51 4.19 1.43
CA ASN A 66 19.56 4.53 0.47
C ASN A 66 19.49 6.01 0.01
N ARG A 67 18.33 6.65 0.15
CA ARG A 67 18.11 8.07 -0.17
C ARG A 67 18.15 8.99 1.05
N ASN A 68 18.57 8.49 2.22
CA ASN A 68 18.60 9.21 3.49
C ASN A 68 17.23 9.83 3.86
N LEU A 69 16.14 9.16 3.48
CA LEU A 69 14.78 9.59 3.82
C LEU A 69 14.39 8.93 5.15
N ILE A 70 14.80 9.57 6.24
CA ILE A 70 14.58 9.08 7.61
C ILE A 70 13.98 10.22 8.42
N LEU A 71 12.88 9.95 9.12
CA LEU A 71 12.26 10.88 10.05
C LEU A 71 12.87 10.75 11.45
N SER A 72 13.21 9.53 11.87
CA SER A 72 13.76 9.26 13.21
C SER A 72 15.10 9.96 13.43
N GLY A 73 15.19 10.80 14.46
CA GLY A 73 16.42 11.52 14.82
C GLY A 73 16.75 12.72 13.92
N ALA A 74 15.90 13.05 12.95
CA ALA A 74 16.02 14.27 12.17
C ALA A 74 15.50 15.47 12.98
N GLU A 75 16.25 16.56 12.98
CA GLU A 75 15.80 17.85 13.52
C GLU A 75 15.24 18.70 12.39
N PHE A 76 14.04 19.24 12.59
CA PHE A 76 13.36 20.08 11.62
C PHE A 76 13.26 21.50 12.17
N SER A 77 13.62 22.49 11.35
CA SER A 77 13.59 23.90 11.79
C SER A 77 12.21 24.52 11.64
N SER A 78 11.31 23.86 10.91
CA SER A 78 9.95 24.35 10.69
C SER A 78 8.94 23.23 10.42
N ILE A 79 7.66 23.55 10.65
CA ILE A 79 6.52 22.70 10.26
C ILE A 79 6.57 22.37 8.77
N LYS A 80 6.98 23.34 7.92
CA LYS A 80 7.05 23.12 6.46
C LYS A 80 8.09 22.08 6.08
N GLU A 81 9.27 22.13 6.71
CA GLU A 81 10.33 21.13 6.50
C GLU A 81 9.89 19.75 6.97
N TYR A 82 9.31 19.66 8.17
CA TYR A 82 8.75 18.41 8.69
C TYR A 82 7.69 17.83 7.74
N THR A 83 6.74 18.66 7.28
CA THR A 83 5.69 18.24 6.34
C THR A 83 6.28 17.72 5.03
N ALA A 84 7.28 18.41 4.47
CA ALA A 84 7.92 18.00 3.23
C ALA A 84 8.67 16.66 3.38
N ALA A 85 9.38 16.48 4.49
CA ALA A 85 10.07 15.22 4.80
C ALA A 85 9.09 14.06 5.00
N LEU A 86 8.03 14.28 5.79
CA LEU A 86 6.98 13.28 6.00
C LEU A 86 6.30 12.89 4.67
N ALA A 87 5.96 13.88 3.84
CA ALA A 87 5.37 13.63 2.51
C ALA A 87 6.32 12.82 1.62
N ALA A 88 7.62 13.15 1.63
CA ALA A 88 8.62 12.41 0.86
C ALA A 88 8.69 10.95 1.30
N ILE A 89 8.69 10.67 2.61
CA ILE A 89 8.66 9.30 3.16
C ILE A 89 7.38 8.56 2.75
N MET A 90 6.22 9.21 2.95
CA MET A 90 4.92 8.64 2.57
C MET A 90 4.84 8.30 1.08
N MET A 91 5.52 9.04 0.20
CA MET A 91 5.56 8.70 -1.24
C MET A 91 6.23 7.34 -1.52
N TYR A 92 7.17 6.88 -0.68
CA TYR A 92 7.76 5.54 -0.80
C TYR A 92 6.89 4.48 -0.14
N ASP A 93 6.40 4.77 1.07
CA ASP A 93 5.62 3.80 1.84
C ASP A 93 4.26 3.50 1.15
N LYS A 94 3.73 4.46 0.37
CA LYS A 94 2.58 4.25 -0.52
C LYS A 94 2.79 3.21 -1.63
N CYS A 95 4.04 2.97 -2.03
CA CYS A 95 4.39 1.95 -3.00
C CYS A 95 4.52 0.56 -2.36
N GLY A 96 4.35 0.45 -1.04
CA GLY A 96 4.31 -0.82 -0.35
C GLY A 96 3.13 -1.71 -0.77
N LEU A 97 3.31 -3.02 -0.60
CA LEU A 97 2.29 -4.00 -0.94
C LEU A 97 1.13 -3.92 0.06
N LEU A 98 -0.10 -3.71 -0.43
CA LEU A 98 -1.32 -3.83 0.36
C LEU A 98 -1.87 -5.25 0.25
N GLN A 99 -1.96 -5.98 1.38
CA GLN A 99 -2.54 -7.33 1.44
C GLN A 99 -4.09 -7.31 1.49
N MET A 100 -4.69 -6.62 0.52
CA MET A 100 -6.15 -6.60 0.38
C MET A 100 -6.66 -7.92 -0.22
N VAL A 101 -7.73 -8.49 0.35
CA VAL A 101 -8.42 -9.64 -0.25
C VAL A 101 -9.35 -9.10 -1.34
N LEU A 102 -8.83 -9.02 -2.57
CA LEU A 102 -9.52 -8.35 -3.67
C LEU A 102 -10.47 -9.27 -4.46
N TYR A 103 -10.19 -10.57 -4.48
CA TYR A 103 -10.76 -11.47 -5.50
C TYR A 103 -11.83 -12.44 -4.99
N GLN A 104 -11.97 -12.62 -3.67
CA GLN A 104 -12.95 -13.58 -3.13
C GLN A 104 -14.40 -13.08 -3.19
N ASP A 105 -14.63 -11.77 -3.29
CA ASP A 105 -15.96 -11.17 -3.26
C ASP A 105 -16.43 -10.54 -4.57
N GLY A 106 -15.58 -10.54 -5.62
CA GLY A 106 -15.90 -10.00 -6.94
C GLY A 106 -16.09 -8.48 -7.03
N ARG A 107 -15.70 -7.71 -6.00
CA ARG A 107 -15.99 -6.26 -5.90
C ARG A 107 -14.83 -5.34 -6.34
N GLU A 108 -13.93 -5.84 -7.17
CA GLU A 108 -12.72 -5.11 -7.57
C GLU A 108 -13.02 -3.74 -8.22
N GLU A 109 -14.08 -3.65 -9.03
CA GLU A 109 -14.48 -2.40 -9.69
C GLU A 109 -14.91 -1.29 -8.71
N ILE A 110 -15.47 -1.66 -7.56
CA ILE A 110 -15.89 -0.69 -6.54
C ILE A 110 -14.66 -0.06 -5.88
N ARG A 111 -13.52 -0.76 -5.84
CA ARG A 111 -12.31 -0.34 -5.13
C ARG A 111 -11.38 0.55 -5.96
N LYS A 112 -11.45 0.44 -7.30
CA LYS A 112 -10.53 1.14 -8.21
C LYS A 112 -10.52 2.67 -8.06
N PRO A 113 -11.65 3.37 -7.96
CA PRO A 113 -11.66 4.84 -7.97
C PRO A 113 -10.86 5.43 -6.82
N VAL A 114 -11.13 4.98 -5.58
CA VAL A 114 -10.47 5.55 -4.40
C VAL A 114 -9.03 5.06 -4.26
N ARG A 115 -8.72 3.81 -4.64
CA ARG A 115 -7.31 3.36 -4.67
C ARG A 115 -6.47 4.23 -5.62
N LYS A 116 -7.06 4.70 -6.72
CA LYS A 116 -6.41 5.66 -7.60
C LYS A 116 -6.22 7.02 -6.90
N ILE A 117 -7.27 7.58 -6.31
CA ILE A 117 -7.22 8.89 -5.62
C ILE A 117 -6.17 8.89 -4.49
N VAL A 118 -6.20 7.88 -3.63
CA VAL A 118 -5.30 7.76 -2.47
C VAL A 118 -3.90 7.32 -2.90
N GLY A 119 -3.81 6.24 -3.67
CA GLY A 119 -2.56 5.60 -4.06
C GLY A 119 -1.74 6.42 -5.04
N GLU A 120 -2.36 7.08 -6.02
CA GLU A 120 -1.63 7.84 -7.05
C GLU A 120 -1.42 9.33 -6.71
N ARG A 121 -1.89 9.78 -5.53
CA ARG A 121 -1.69 11.17 -5.05
C ARG A 121 -0.22 11.58 -5.15
N LYS A 122 0.04 12.70 -5.83
CA LYS A 122 1.39 13.23 -6.04
C LYS A 122 1.90 13.99 -4.80
N ILE A 123 3.20 14.22 -4.74
CA ILE A 123 3.87 14.82 -3.57
C ILE A 123 3.34 16.22 -3.21
N LYS A 124 3.09 17.10 -4.18
CA LYS A 124 2.58 18.47 -3.91
C LYS A 124 1.19 18.45 -3.24
N PRO A 125 0.17 17.78 -3.82
CA PRO A 125 -1.11 17.57 -3.14
C PRO A 125 -1.01 16.86 -1.79
N LEU A 126 -0.03 15.97 -1.61
CA LEU A 126 0.19 15.30 -0.33
C LEU A 126 0.74 16.26 0.74
N ILE A 127 1.64 17.16 0.38
CA ILE A 127 2.13 18.22 1.28
C ILE A 127 0.96 19.11 1.71
N GLU A 128 0.15 19.57 0.76
CA GLU A 128 -1.03 20.40 1.03
C GLU A 128 -2.02 19.69 1.97
N LEU A 129 -2.29 18.41 1.72
CA LEU A 129 -3.12 17.56 2.57
C LEU A 129 -2.58 17.49 4.01
N LEU A 130 -1.27 17.38 4.18
CA LEU A 130 -0.64 17.20 5.49
C LEU A 130 -0.53 18.49 6.32
N MET A 131 -0.48 19.66 5.69
CA MET A 131 -0.33 20.96 6.36
C MET A 131 -1.28 21.19 7.55
N PRO A 132 -2.59 20.86 7.50
CA PRO A 132 -3.49 21.04 8.64
C PRO A 132 -3.30 20.00 9.78
N TRP A 133 -2.59 18.90 9.52
CA TRP A 133 -2.42 17.79 10.48
C TRP A 133 -1.05 17.82 11.18
N VAL A 134 0.01 18.17 10.44
CA VAL A 134 1.40 18.16 10.95
C VAL A 134 1.63 19.04 12.19
N PRO A 135 0.99 20.22 12.38
CA PRO A 135 1.18 21.01 13.59
C PRO A 135 0.91 20.23 14.89
N GLN A 136 -0.02 19.26 14.85
CA GLN A 136 -0.32 18.40 15.99
C GLN A 136 0.77 17.34 16.22
N LEU A 137 1.46 16.91 15.18
CA LEU A 137 2.59 15.97 15.29
C LEU A 137 3.85 16.68 15.76
N TYR A 138 4.14 17.84 15.18
CA TYR A 138 5.37 18.61 15.41
C TYR A 138 5.56 19.01 16.87
N THR A 139 4.46 19.21 17.59
CA THR A 139 4.45 19.63 19.00
C THR A 139 4.22 18.49 19.99
N SER A 140 3.91 17.27 19.51
CA SER A 140 3.61 16.12 20.36
C SER A 140 4.84 15.23 20.55
N LEU A 141 4.98 14.68 21.76
CA LEU A 141 5.83 13.50 21.99
C LEU A 141 5.04 12.25 21.60
N PHE A 142 5.68 11.36 20.85
CA PHE A 142 5.12 10.05 20.54
C PHE A 142 5.34 9.10 21.71
N THR A 143 4.29 8.37 22.07
CA THR A 143 4.25 7.43 23.19
C THR A 143 3.74 6.07 22.72
N GLU A 144 3.83 5.05 23.57
CA GLU A 144 3.27 3.72 23.28
C GLU A 144 1.76 3.76 23.02
N ASN A 145 1.04 4.73 23.58
CA ASN A 145 -0.40 4.90 23.34
C ASN A 145 -0.72 5.33 21.90
N ASP A 146 0.25 5.90 21.18
CA ASP A 146 0.09 6.25 19.77
C ASP A 146 0.22 5.01 18.87
N LEU A 147 0.71 3.87 19.39
CA LEU A 147 0.72 2.56 18.71
C LEU A 147 -0.59 1.83 19.02
N ILE A 148 -1.54 1.96 18.11
CA ILE A 148 -2.88 1.40 18.28
C ILE A 148 -2.89 -0.07 17.87
N ASP A 149 -3.41 -0.94 18.74
CA ASP A 149 -3.57 -2.35 18.44
C ASP A 149 -4.35 -2.58 17.12
N PRO A 150 -3.91 -3.52 16.25
CA PRO A 150 -4.56 -3.79 14.97
C PRO A 150 -6.06 -4.09 15.04
N LYS A 151 -6.55 -4.74 16.10
CA LYS A 151 -7.99 -5.01 16.26
C LYS A 151 -8.74 -3.72 16.58
N THR A 152 -8.15 -2.85 17.40
CA THR A 152 -8.71 -1.51 17.66
C THR A 152 -8.74 -0.67 16.38
N LEU A 153 -7.67 -0.68 15.59
CA LEU A 153 -7.66 -0.02 14.27
C LEU A 153 -8.78 -0.54 13.36
N ARG A 154 -9.02 -1.86 13.32
CA ARG A 154 -10.14 -2.43 12.57
C ARG A 154 -11.51 -1.98 13.07
N ILE A 155 -11.70 -1.85 14.38
CA ILE A 155 -12.95 -1.30 14.96
C ILE A 155 -13.13 0.15 14.53
N MET A 156 -12.08 0.96 14.60
CA MET A 156 -12.09 2.35 14.13
C MET A 156 -12.44 2.42 12.64
N CYS A 157 -11.91 1.53 11.80
CA CYS A 157 -12.28 1.45 10.39
C CYS A 157 -13.78 1.21 10.19
N GLY A 158 -14.38 0.33 10.99
CA GLY A 158 -15.82 0.09 10.99
C GLY A 158 -16.64 1.33 11.37
N ALA A 159 -16.19 2.07 12.39
CA ALA A 159 -16.82 3.33 12.79
C ALA A 159 -16.72 4.40 11.67
N VAL A 160 -15.55 4.53 11.04
CA VAL A 160 -15.36 5.42 9.87
C VAL A 160 -16.29 5.04 8.73
N ALA A 161 -16.34 3.76 8.37
CA ALA A 161 -17.19 3.26 7.30
C ALA A 161 -18.68 3.52 7.58
N ALA A 162 -19.11 3.42 8.85
CA ALA A 162 -20.49 3.72 9.25
C ALA A 162 -20.83 5.21 9.06
N VAL A 163 -19.91 6.13 9.37
CA VAL A 163 -20.11 7.57 9.15
C VAL A 163 -20.33 7.87 7.66
N VAL A 164 -19.54 7.28 6.76
CA VAL A 164 -19.70 7.48 5.32
C VAL A 164 -21.06 6.97 4.82
N ASN A 165 -21.55 5.85 5.35
CA ASN A 165 -22.85 5.29 4.97
C ASN A 165 -24.03 6.15 5.44
N ASN A 166 -23.86 6.93 6.51
CA ASN A 166 -24.87 7.82 7.07
C ASN A 166 -24.89 9.22 6.44
N LEU A 167 -23.94 9.52 5.56
CA LEU A 167 -24.02 10.74 4.74
C LEU A 167 -25.28 10.63 3.88
N GLU A 168 -26.29 11.45 4.15
CA GLU A 168 -27.56 11.47 3.42
C GLU A 168 -27.31 11.47 1.90
N MET A 169 -27.56 10.33 1.26
CA MET A 169 -27.51 10.21 -0.19
C MET A 169 -28.95 10.08 -0.68
N PRO A 170 -29.37 10.84 -1.70
CA PRO A 170 -30.66 10.60 -2.35
C PRO A 170 -30.69 9.17 -2.90
N GLU A 171 -31.67 8.38 -2.45
CA GLU A 171 -31.97 7.04 -2.95
C GLU A 171 -32.46 7.14 -4.39
N ILE A 172 -31.67 6.68 -5.36
CA ILE A 172 -32.17 6.37 -6.69
C ILE A 172 -31.56 5.05 -7.18
N GLU A 173 -32.45 4.17 -7.62
CA GLU A 173 -32.15 2.92 -8.31
C GLU A 173 -31.52 3.19 -9.69
N ALA A 174 -30.62 2.30 -10.13
CA ALA A 174 -29.89 2.28 -11.40
C ALA A 174 -28.49 2.93 -11.41
N GLU A 175 -27.55 2.14 -11.95
CA GLU A 175 -26.17 2.47 -12.35
C GLU A 175 -25.53 3.70 -11.69
N CYS A 176 -24.83 3.50 -10.57
CA CYS A 176 -24.13 4.57 -9.85
C CYS A 176 -23.06 5.26 -10.72
N VAL A 177 -23.42 6.39 -11.34
CA VAL A 177 -22.50 7.34 -11.97
C VAL A 177 -22.40 8.58 -11.07
N GLY A 178 -21.21 8.86 -10.52
CA GLY A 178 -20.95 10.09 -9.74
C GLY A 178 -20.45 9.90 -8.27
N PRO A 179 -20.60 10.93 -7.40
CA PRO A 179 -20.07 10.98 -6.03
C PRO A 179 -20.44 9.79 -5.12
N GLN A 180 -21.62 9.20 -5.32
CA GLN A 180 -22.06 8.00 -4.59
C GLN A 180 -21.15 6.78 -4.81
N LYS A 181 -20.56 6.65 -6.01
CA LYS A 181 -19.59 5.60 -6.32
C LYS A 181 -18.30 5.78 -5.52
N ILE A 182 -17.90 7.03 -5.28
CA ILE A 182 -16.72 7.38 -4.48
C ILE A 182 -16.98 7.04 -3.00
N HIS A 183 -18.14 7.40 -2.44
CA HIS A 183 -18.46 7.07 -1.05
C HIS A 183 -18.52 5.55 -0.81
N LYS A 184 -19.23 4.80 -1.68
CA LYS A 184 -19.23 3.32 -1.60
C LYS A 184 -17.83 2.73 -1.74
N SER A 185 -16.99 3.33 -2.59
CA SER A 185 -15.58 2.95 -2.74
C SER A 185 -14.76 3.28 -1.49
N LEU A 186 -14.99 4.41 -0.82
CA LEU A 186 -14.30 4.84 0.41
C LEU A 186 -14.68 3.93 1.58
N THR A 187 -15.97 3.69 1.81
CA THR A 187 -16.48 2.75 2.81
C THR A 187 -15.85 1.37 2.62
N ARG A 188 -15.86 0.86 1.38
CA ARG A 188 -15.29 -0.46 1.07
C ARG A 188 -13.79 -0.49 1.33
N LEU A 189 -13.05 0.52 0.85
CA LEU A 189 -11.61 0.58 1.06
C LEU A 189 -11.27 0.62 2.54
N MET A 190 -11.98 1.42 3.34
CA MET A 190 -11.72 1.50 4.79
C MET A 190 -11.95 0.14 5.48
N MET A 191 -13.03 -0.57 5.13
CA MET A 191 -13.29 -1.91 5.66
C MET A 191 -12.20 -2.90 5.25
N ASP A 192 -11.82 -2.91 3.97
CA ASP A 192 -10.79 -3.81 3.44
C ASP A 192 -9.41 -3.54 4.09
N LEU A 193 -9.08 -2.26 4.36
CA LEU A 193 -7.86 -1.86 5.07
C LEU A 193 -7.90 -2.30 6.54
N GLY A 194 -9.05 -2.19 7.21
CA GLY A 194 -9.23 -2.71 8.57
C GLY A 194 -9.01 -4.23 8.64
N GLU A 195 -9.51 -4.99 7.66
CA GLU A 195 -9.23 -6.42 7.55
C GLU A 195 -7.76 -6.72 7.23
N ALA A 196 -7.15 -5.92 6.34
CA ALA A 196 -5.74 -6.07 5.98
C ALA A 196 -4.83 -5.79 7.19
N MET A 197 -5.16 -4.79 8.01
CA MET A 197 -4.39 -4.41 9.19
C MET A 197 -4.21 -5.57 10.19
N VAL A 198 -5.27 -6.35 10.43
CA VAL A 198 -5.22 -7.52 11.34
C VAL A 198 -4.46 -8.70 10.74
N ARG A 199 -4.28 -8.74 9.42
CA ARG A 199 -3.61 -9.81 8.68
C ARG A 199 -2.17 -9.45 8.26
N CYS A 200 -1.69 -8.26 8.58
CA CYS A 200 -0.35 -7.83 8.22
C CYS A 200 0.69 -8.70 8.92
N GLU A 201 1.49 -9.43 8.15
CA GLU A 201 2.60 -10.25 8.66
C GLU A 201 3.96 -9.53 8.57
N GLY A 202 4.09 -8.56 7.65
CA GLY A 202 5.33 -7.84 7.38
C GLY A 202 5.27 -6.37 7.79
N VAL A 203 6.42 -5.83 8.23
CA VAL A 203 6.57 -4.42 8.63
C VAL A 203 6.26 -3.47 7.47
N ASP A 204 6.76 -3.77 6.26
CA ASP A 204 6.47 -2.98 5.05
C ASP A 204 4.97 -2.88 4.77
N THR A 205 4.27 -4.03 4.82
CA THR A 205 2.81 -4.11 4.60
C THR A 205 2.05 -3.39 5.70
N TYR A 206 2.49 -3.50 6.96
CA TYR A 206 1.87 -2.80 8.08
C TYR A 206 1.99 -1.27 7.92
N LEU A 207 3.19 -0.75 7.62
CA LEU A 207 3.41 0.67 7.40
C LEU A 207 2.59 1.20 6.21
N ALA A 208 2.59 0.48 5.09
CA ALA A 208 1.78 0.83 3.93
C ALA A 208 0.27 0.84 4.28
N THR A 209 -0.22 -0.19 4.97
CA THR A 209 -1.63 -0.27 5.37
C THR A 209 -2.00 0.85 6.34
N SER A 210 -1.15 1.14 7.33
CA SER A 210 -1.37 2.24 8.28
C SER A 210 -1.40 3.60 7.59
N LEU A 211 -0.54 3.81 6.59
CA LEU A 211 -0.55 5.02 5.78
C LEU A 211 -1.85 5.14 4.98
N PHE A 212 -2.30 4.05 4.35
CA PHE A 212 -3.55 4.05 3.61
C PHE A 212 -4.77 4.24 4.51
N LEU A 213 -4.75 3.80 5.78
CA LEU A 213 -5.79 4.12 6.76
C LEU A 213 -5.91 5.64 6.96
N PHE A 214 -4.79 6.31 7.23
CA PHE A 214 -4.78 7.76 7.37
C PHE A 214 -5.28 8.46 6.11
N LEU A 215 -4.72 8.15 4.94
CA LEU A 215 -5.06 8.83 3.69
C LEU A 215 -6.52 8.60 3.28
N THR A 216 -7.07 7.41 3.54
CA THR A 216 -8.48 7.12 3.25
C THR A 216 -9.39 7.83 4.24
N ALA A 217 -9.04 7.88 5.53
CA ALA A 217 -9.81 8.60 6.54
C ALA A 217 -9.79 10.12 6.31
N GLU A 218 -8.67 10.67 5.86
CA GLU A 218 -8.55 12.08 5.49
C GLU A 218 -9.38 12.40 4.25
N GLU A 219 -9.34 11.55 3.23
CA GLU A 219 -10.21 11.72 2.05
C GLU A 219 -11.68 11.73 2.47
N ILE A 220 -12.11 10.80 3.34
CA ILE A 220 -13.47 10.80 3.93
C ILE A 220 -13.76 12.11 4.66
N TYR A 221 -12.85 12.54 5.55
CA TYR A 221 -12.97 13.77 6.33
C TYR A 221 -13.22 14.98 5.43
N SER A 222 -12.55 15.07 4.28
CA SER A 222 -12.68 16.19 3.34
C SER A 222 -14.09 16.31 2.72
N HIS A 223 -14.87 15.23 2.69
CA HIS A 223 -16.25 15.20 2.18
C HIS A 223 -17.31 15.41 3.28
N LEU A 224 -16.91 15.47 4.56
CA LEU A 224 -17.83 15.64 5.67
C LEU A 224 -18.27 17.11 5.84
N LYS A 225 -19.48 17.31 6.37
CA LYS A 225 -19.95 18.63 6.86
C LYS A 225 -19.10 19.05 8.07
N GLU A 226 -18.97 20.36 8.31
CA GLU A 226 -18.11 20.92 9.37
C GLU A 226 -18.43 20.36 10.77
N SER A 227 -19.71 20.13 11.07
CA SER A 227 -20.15 19.51 12.33
C SER A 227 -19.57 18.10 12.54
N ASP A 228 -19.54 17.30 11.47
CA ASP A 228 -19.05 15.93 11.51
C ASP A 228 -17.51 15.89 11.49
N GLN A 229 -16.88 16.85 10.80
CA GLN A 229 -15.43 17.00 10.79
C GLN A 229 -14.86 17.17 12.20
N ILE A 230 -15.49 17.95 13.07
CA ILE A 230 -15.00 18.16 14.46
C ILE A 230 -14.90 16.84 15.21
N ALA A 231 -15.95 16.01 15.15
CA ALA A 231 -15.98 14.70 15.81
C ALA A 231 -14.95 13.74 15.17
N PHE A 232 -14.84 13.78 13.85
CA PHE A 232 -14.04 12.85 13.06
C PHE A 232 -12.53 13.15 13.08
N ARG A 233 -12.15 14.41 13.36
CA ARG A 233 -10.76 14.87 13.37
C ARG A 233 -9.88 14.02 14.29
N SER A 234 -10.40 13.61 15.44
CA SER A 234 -9.68 12.78 16.41
C SER A 234 -9.25 11.43 15.83
N ILE A 235 -10.12 10.78 15.05
CA ILE A 235 -9.85 9.48 14.41
C ILE A 235 -8.79 9.64 13.31
N VAL A 236 -8.91 10.68 12.49
CA VAL A 236 -7.92 10.95 11.42
C VAL A 236 -6.54 11.23 12.02
N THR A 237 -6.48 12.07 13.07
CA THR A 237 -5.24 12.32 13.81
C THR A 237 -4.67 11.04 14.42
N ALA A 238 -5.52 10.17 14.98
CA ALA A 238 -5.08 8.90 15.57
C ALA A 238 -4.45 7.97 14.52
N PHE A 239 -5.02 7.86 13.31
CA PHE A 239 -4.40 7.09 12.23
C PHE A 239 -3.06 7.67 11.78
N LEU A 240 -2.95 9.00 11.67
CA LEU A 240 -1.70 9.65 11.31
C LEU A 240 -0.63 9.41 12.38
N LYS A 241 -0.98 9.59 13.66
CA LYS A 241 -0.10 9.34 14.79
C LYS A 241 0.35 7.88 14.84
N ASN A 242 -0.56 6.93 14.63
CA ASN A 242 -0.24 5.51 14.55
C ASN A 242 0.79 5.20 13.46
N TYR A 243 0.60 5.76 12.26
CA TYR A 243 1.56 5.59 11.17
C TYR A 243 2.94 6.13 11.54
N VAL A 244 3.02 7.37 12.05
CA VAL A 244 4.32 7.98 12.41
C VAL A 244 4.97 7.27 13.60
N ALA A 245 4.20 6.95 14.64
CA ALA A 245 4.68 6.21 15.80
C ALA A 245 5.22 4.81 15.42
N SER A 246 4.62 4.16 14.41
CA SER A 246 5.09 2.87 13.89
C SER A 246 6.32 3.02 13.00
N LEU A 247 6.42 4.12 12.25
CA LEU A 247 7.54 4.42 11.36
C LEU A 247 8.85 4.63 12.14
N LEU A 248 8.81 5.45 13.20
CA LEU A 248 9.98 5.84 13.99
C LEU A 248 10.84 4.67 14.50
N PRO A 249 10.30 3.61 15.15
CA PRO A 249 11.10 2.48 15.60
C PRO A 249 11.62 1.63 14.44
N VAL A 250 10.85 1.50 13.35
CA VAL A 250 11.30 0.77 12.15
C VAL A 250 12.51 1.45 11.53
N GLU A 251 12.49 2.78 11.44
CA GLU A 251 13.64 3.56 10.98
C GLU A 251 14.85 3.47 11.91
N SER A 252 14.63 3.50 13.23
CA SER A 252 15.71 3.35 14.22
C SER A 252 16.42 1.98 14.09
N ILE A 253 15.66 0.88 13.98
CA ILE A 253 16.20 -0.48 13.83
C ILE A 253 16.85 -0.67 12.45
N GLY A 254 16.21 -0.16 11.39
CA GLY A 254 16.69 -0.24 10.02
C GLY A 254 17.99 0.54 9.79
N SER A 255 18.07 1.76 10.33
CA SER A 255 19.27 2.61 10.29
C SER A 255 20.47 1.97 10.97
N GLN A 256 20.28 1.38 12.16
CA GLN A 256 21.36 0.67 12.87
C GLN A 256 21.87 -0.53 12.06
N THR A 257 20.96 -1.32 11.50
CA THR A 257 21.31 -2.52 10.70
C THR A 257 22.02 -2.14 9.39
N TYR A 258 21.60 -1.05 8.74
CA TYR A 258 22.22 -0.55 7.51
C TYR A 258 23.64 0.01 7.77
N ASN A 259 23.80 0.82 8.82
CA ASN A 259 25.10 1.36 9.21
C ASN A 259 26.12 0.25 9.52
N ILE A 260 25.72 -0.80 10.23
CA ILE A 260 26.58 -1.98 10.52
C ILE A 260 27.03 -2.70 9.24
N LYS A 261 26.14 -2.84 8.24
CA LYS A 261 26.49 -3.47 6.95
C LYS A 261 27.50 -2.63 6.17
N LEU A 262 27.34 -1.31 6.13
CA LEU A 262 28.31 -0.40 5.50
C LEU A 262 29.68 -0.45 6.19
N THR A 263 29.72 -0.50 7.54
CA THR A 263 30.99 -0.60 8.27
C THR A 263 31.70 -1.93 8.01
N LYS A 264 30.97 -3.03 7.80
CA LYS A 264 31.53 -4.33 7.43
C LYS A 264 32.04 -4.36 6.00
N LEU A 265 31.31 -3.76 5.05
CA LEU A 265 31.76 -3.66 3.65
C LEU A 265 33.04 -2.82 3.52
N ALA A 266 33.12 -1.68 4.22
CA ALA A 266 34.32 -0.84 4.22
C ALA A 266 35.57 -1.52 4.82
N LYS A 267 35.39 -2.50 5.71
CA LYS A 267 36.49 -3.31 6.28
C LYS A 267 36.96 -4.46 5.39
N VAL A 268 36.18 -4.83 4.38
CA VAL A 268 36.51 -5.92 3.43
C VAL A 268 37.18 -5.35 2.17
N THR A 269 36.97 -4.07 1.87
CA THR A 269 37.56 -3.37 0.72
C THR A 269 38.78 -2.52 1.08
N GLY A 270 39.30 -2.64 2.30
CA GLY A 270 40.47 -1.92 2.82
C GLY A 270 41.65 -2.83 3.09
#